data_AF-A0A9D9KA94-F1
#
_entry.id   AF-A0A9D9KA94-F1
#
_cell.length_a   1.000
_cell.length_b   1.000
_cell.length_c   1.000
_cell.angle_alpha   90.00
_cell.angle_beta   90.00
_cell.angle_gamma   90.00
#
_symmetry.space_group_name_H-M   'P 1'
#
loop_
_entity.id
_entity.type
_entity.pdbx_description
1 polymer ?
#
loop_
_entity_poly.entity_id
_entity_poly.type
_entity_poly.pdbx_seq_one_letter_code
_entity_poly.pdbx_strand_id
1 'polypeptide(L)' 'MARHDPFIREDDLHVNPRQTALEALLEFFADQSETLQLLNDRAENDPDEQLRYWAKEKLSEQ' A
#
# COMPACT_ATOMS: atom_id res chain seq x y z
N MET A 1 1.12 17.97 -7.22
CA MET A 1 1.37 16.61 -7.73
C MET A 1 1.26 15.64 -6.54
N ALA A 2 0.12 14.98 -6.36
CA ALA A 2 -0.11 14.06 -5.22
C ALA A 2 0.73 12.76 -5.31
N ARG A 3 1.26 12.42 -6.49
CA ARG A 3 2.05 11.21 -6.75
C ARG A 3 3.35 11.10 -5.94
N HIS A 4 3.90 12.23 -5.49
CA HIS A 4 5.09 12.26 -4.63
C HIS A 4 4.81 12.97 -3.32
N ASP A 5 3.53 13.08 -2.92
CA ASP A 5 3.19 13.59 -1.60
C ASP A 5 3.76 12.62 -0.56
N PRO A 6 4.79 13.04 0.20
CA PRO A 6 5.30 12.22 1.26
C PRO A 6 4.24 12.24 2.35
N PHE A 7 3.32 11.28 2.31
CA PHE A 7 2.51 10.98 3.48
C PHE A 7 3.47 10.75 4.65
N ILE A 8 3.41 11.65 5.62
CA ILE A 8 4.16 11.54 6.87
C ILE A 8 3.18 11.04 7.92
N ARG A 9 3.50 9.89 8.49
CA ARG A 9 2.73 9.33 9.60
C ARG A 9 3.12 10.08 10.87
N GLU A 10 2.19 10.86 11.43
CA GLU A 10 2.42 11.61 12.67
C GLU A 10 2.25 10.74 13.93
N ASP A 11 1.40 9.71 13.84
CA ASP A 11 1.17 8.71 14.88
C ASP A 11 0.64 7.39 14.27
N ASP A 12 0.55 6.33 15.08
CA ASP A 12 0.11 5.00 14.61
C ASP A 12 -1.39 4.93 14.26
N LEU A 13 -2.21 5.89 14.69
CA LEU A 13 -3.64 5.94 14.39
C LEU A 13 -3.91 6.60 13.03
N HIS A 14 -2.97 7.37 12.50
CA HIS A 14 -3.06 7.98 11.18
C HIS A 14 -3.01 6.93 10.06
N VAL A 15 -4.16 6.68 9.44
CA VAL A 15 -4.26 5.73 8.33
C VAL A 15 -3.62 6.31 7.08
N ASN A 16 -2.69 5.57 6.48
CA ASN A 16 -2.08 5.94 5.21
C ASN A 16 -3.13 5.81 4.09
N PRO A 17 -3.49 6.89 3.38
CA PRO A 17 -4.51 6.84 2.34
C PRO A 17 -4.13 5.89 1.18
N ARG A 18 -2.83 5.65 0.95
CA ARG A 18 -2.38 4.64 -0.01
C ARG A 18 -2.71 3.22 0.45
N GLN A 19 -2.65 2.94 1.76
CA GLN A 19 -3.09 1.66 2.31
C GLN A 19 -4.59 1.45 2.06
N THR A 20 -5.42 2.44 2.40
CA THR A 20 -6.87 2.37 2.17
C THR A 20 -7.22 2.14 0.69
N ALA A 21 -6.50 2.79 -0.22
CA ALA A 21 -6.69 2.57 -1.66
C ALA A 21 -6.30 1.14 -2.08
N LEU A 22 -5.20 0.60 -1.57
CA LEU A 22 -4.76 -0.77 -1.86
C LEU A 22 -5.70 -1.82 -1.27
N GLU A 23 -6.25 -1.59 -0.07
CA GLU A 23 -7.27 -2.45 0.53
C GLU A 23 -8.49 -2.57 -0.39
N ALA A 24 -9.01 -1.45 -0.90
CA ALA A 24 -10.12 -1.47 -1.85
C ALA A 24 -9.75 -2.17 -3.17
N LEU A 25 -8.55 -1.95 -3.69
CA LEU A 25 -8.10 -2.64 -4.91
C LEU A 25 -7.98 -4.16 -4.71
N LEU A 26 -7.48 -4.60 -3.56
CA LEU A 26 -7.41 -6.02 -3.22
C LEU A 26 -8.80 -6.63 -3.00
N GLU A 27 -9.76 -5.88 -2.46
CA GLU A 27 -11.13 -6.37 -2.28
C GLU A 27 -11.84 -6.61 -3.61
N PHE A 28 -11.73 -5.68 -4.55
CA PHE A 28 -12.51 -5.72 -5.80
C PHE A 28 -11.74 -6.23 -7.02
N PHE A 29 -10.41 -6.24 -6.96
CA PHE A 29 -9.52 -6.49 -8.11
C PHE A 29 -8.25 -7.29 -7.73
N ALA A 30 -8.35 -8.22 -6.77
CA ALA A 30 -7.22 -9.07 -6.34
C ALA A 30 -6.50 -9.78 -7.50
N ASP A 31 -7.27 -10.32 -8.44
CA ASP A 31 -6.74 -11.12 -9.56
C ASP A 31 -6.13 -10.27 -10.69
N GLN A 32 -6.22 -8.94 -10.60
CA GLN A 32 -5.64 -8.06 -11.60
C GLN A 32 -4.13 -7.92 -11.38
N SER A 33 -3.36 -8.20 -12.43
CA SER A 33 -1.91 -8.12 -12.39
C SER A 33 -1.40 -6.73 -11.99
N GLU A 34 -2.15 -5.69 -12.35
CA GLU A 34 -1.89 -4.29 -12.05
C GLU A 34 -2.02 -4.00 -10.55
N THR A 35 -2.99 -4.61 -9.86
CA THR A 35 -3.14 -4.51 -8.41
C THR A 35 -1.93 -5.12 -7.71
N LEU A 36 -1.51 -6.32 -8.13
CA LEU A 36 -0.35 -7.00 -7.56
C LEU A 36 0.96 -6.26 -7.85
N GLN A 37 1.12 -5.67 -9.04
CA GLN A 37 2.26 -4.82 -9.37
C GLN A 37 2.32 -3.58 -8.49
N LEU A 38 1.18 -2.93 -8.28
CA LEU A 38 1.10 -1.77 -7.40
C LEU A 38 1.46 -2.15 -5.96
N LEU A 39 0.93 -3.26 -5.45
CA LEU A 39 1.23 -3.75 -4.10
C LEU A 39 2.72 -4.07 -3.92
N ASN A 40 3.36 -4.73 -4.89
CA ASN A 40 4.80 -5.00 -4.88
C ASN A 40 5.63 -3.71 -4.86
N ASP A 41 5.30 -2.74 -5.70
CA ASP A 41 6.02 -1.46 -5.72
C ASP A 41 5.90 -0.74 -4.36
N ARG A 42 4.72 -0.74 -3.73
CA ARG A 42 4.56 -0.17 -2.38
C ARG A 42 5.34 -0.95 -1.33
N ALA A 43 5.40 -2.28 -1.43
CA ALA A 43 6.19 -3.12 -0.51
C ALA A 43 7.70 -2.80 -0.55
N GLU A 44 8.22 -2.44 -1.71
CA GLU A 44 9.66 -2.19 -1.91
C GLU A 44 10.03 -0.71 -1.69
N ASN A 45 9.20 0.21 -2.17
CA ASN A 45 9.62 1.60 -2.40
C ASN A 45 8.78 2.65 -1.66
N ASP A 46 7.71 2.29 -0.94
CA ASP A 46 6.89 3.31 -0.27
C ASP A 46 7.69 4.00 0.85
N PRO A 47 7.63 5.34 0.98
CA PRO A 47 8.31 6.04 2.06
C PRO A 47 7.77 5.68 3.45
N ASP A 48 6.51 5.27 3.58
CA ASP A 48 5.90 4.86 4.85
C ASP A 48 6.26 3.41 5.19
N GLU A 49 7.05 3.20 6.24
CA GLU A 49 7.56 1.87 6.59
C GLU A 49 6.44 0.90 7.00
N GLN A 50 5.40 1.42 7.65
CA GLN A 50 4.25 0.63 8.06
C GLN A 50 3.49 0.10 6.82
N LEU A 51 3.31 0.95 5.81
CA LEU A 51 2.72 0.51 4.54
C LEU A 51 3.61 -0.53 3.83
N ARG A 52 4.94 -0.35 3.83
CA ARG A 52 5.84 -1.39 3.27
C ARG A 52 5.68 -2.73 3.97
N TYR A 53 5.58 -2.74 5.30
CA TYR A 53 5.41 -3.95 6.09
C TYR A 53 4.07 -4.63 5.79
N TRP A 54 2.98 -3.87 5.86
CA TRP A 54 1.64 -4.36 5.54
C TRP A 54 1.56 -4.95 4.12
N ALA A 55 2.15 -4.28 3.14
CA ALA A 55 2.14 -4.76 1.75
C ALA A 55 2.89 -6.09 1.58
N LYS A 56 3.99 -6.30 2.31
CA LYS A 56 4.72 -7.57 2.33
C LYS A 56 3.90 -8.70 2.95
N GLU A 57 3.22 -8.43 4.06
CA GLU A 57 2.30 -9.40 4.66
C GLU A 57 1.21 -9.80 3.67
N LYS A 58 0.57 -8.82 3.00
CA LYS A 58 -0.45 -9.11 1.98
C LYS A 58 0.06 -9.92 0.80
N LEU A 59 1.28 -9.68 0.34
CA LEU A 59 1.90 -10.49 -0.71
C LEU A 59 2.19 -11.93 -0.27
N SER A 60 2.38 -12.17 1.02
CA SER A 60 2.57 -13.53 1.56
C SER A 60 1.27 -14.30 1.81
N GLU A 61 0.14 -13.59 1.84
CA GLU A 61 -1.20 -14.16 1.97
C GLU A 61 -1.83 -14.59 0.62
N GLN A 62 -1.26 -14.11 -0.51
CA GLN A 62 -1.65 -14.51 -1.88
C GLN A 62 -1.11 -15.89 -2.22
#